data_AF-A0AAU3UB85-F1
#
_entry.id   AF-A0AAU3UB85-F1
#
_cell.length_a   1.000
_cell.length_b   1.000
_cell.length_c   1.000
_cell.angle_alpha   90.00
_cell.angle_beta   90.00
_cell.angle_gamma   90.00
#
_symmetry.space_group_name_H-M   'P 1'
#
loop_
_entity.id
_entity.type
_entity.pdbx_description
1 polymer ?
#
loop_
_entity_poly.entity_id
_entity_poly.type
_entity_poly.pdbx_seq_one_letter_code
_entity_poly.pdbx_strand_id
1 'polypeptide(L)'
;MTTLAFSDFWGCPLFCFADLTSTVDGRERDLFNLLIEHRPDIRAADHTLLLVRQPASFSELRAEVVQLSDGEIAEQDHHVIERAQSFIESAPPGTPLVVASFRTVLQYHIVQTLADCKVEYIDFRNILRAQTQAKSMAALKSWPANFLSLPEAISQVSTALQNRGGSVKQTQLRPALTRVDTRWIRVQGRNAPQDNPKIISYLVSEAVGKGIITATGDPGDPLLTLVSNTYAAPLQAKPSVNVVDASPSINAVATLAPRSSNDAVDKRLSDQYIDRLKANSLGPFQEVRLAIYDEIDSLISAHSGKIAVRDLISKSVDKVRGDIEEARAVDTQYLIRSLTRNLPWGAVRGFITLLMTRQAVLNTDDGVVPAMWTNLDKIVLKMEADWRVRLDADLITFLVDSGFKITTYTEEDLSGALFDNRRMVENVQECISFLIRSEICEMADDYSLQRKRDASV
;
A
#
# COMPACT_ATOMS: atom_id res chain seq x y z
N MET A 1 15.38 -12.50 0.29
CA MET A 1 15.15 -13.84 0.85
C MET A 1 14.85 -14.78 -0.30
N THR A 2 15.77 -15.71 -0.55
CA THR A 2 15.75 -16.64 -1.69
C THR A 2 14.83 -17.80 -1.34
N THR A 3 13.71 -17.95 -2.03
CA THR A 3 12.81 -19.11 -1.90
C THR A 3 13.52 -20.31 -2.52
N LEU A 4 14.19 -21.12 -1.69
CA LEU A 4 14.70 -22.43 -2.11
C LEU A 4 13.51 -23.38 -2.20
N ALA A 5 13.28 -23.95 -3.37
CA ALA A 5 12.26 -24.96 -3.59
C ALA A 5 12.64 -26.25 -2.82
N PHE A 6 11.85 -26.60 -1.80
CA PHE A 6 12.03 -27.76 -0.92
C PHE A 6 11.55 -29.08 -1.55
N SER A 7 11.72 -29.29 -2.86
CA SER A 7 11.17 -30.46 -3.56
C SER A 7 11.84 -31.80 -3.25
N ASP A 8 12.96 -31.81 -2.53
CA ASP A 8 13.86 -32.97 -2.50
C ASP A 8 13.83 -33.77 -1.17
N PHE A 9 12.94 -33.43 -0.23
CA PHE A 9 12.83 -34.11 1.08
C PHE A 9 11.56 -34.96 1.20
N TRP A 10 11.38 -35.93 0.31
CA TRP A 10 10.33 -36.94 0.48
C TRP A 10 10.78 -37.97 1.54
N GLY A 11 10.32 -37.80 2.79
CA GLY A 11 10.51 -38.76 3.88
C GLY A 11 11.10 -38.21 5.19
N CYS A 12 11.40 -36.92 5.28
CA CYS A 12 11.80 -36.31 6.56
C CYS A 12 10.57 -35.90 7.38
N PRO A 13 10.62 -36.07 8.71
CA PRO A 13 9.51 -35.69 9.55
C PRO A 13 9.24 -34.19 9.48
N LEU A 14 7.97 -33.79 9.37
CA LEU A 14 7.58 -32.38 9.26
C LEU A 14 6.88 -31.92 10.54
N PHE A 15 7.29 -30.75 11.05
CA PHE A 15 6.66 -30.11 12.20
C PHE A 15 5.90 -28.87 11.74
N CYS A 16 4.62 -28.79 12.09
CA CYS A 16 3.75 -27.69 11.70
C CYS A 16 3.18 -26.97 12.93
N PHE A 17 3.39 -25.67 13.01
CA PHE A 17 2.70 -24.79 13.94
C PHE A 17 1.73 -23.91 13.16
N ALA A 18 0.45 -23.88 13.55
CA ALA A 18 -0.54 -23.00 12.94
C ALA A 18 -1.26 -22.16 14.00
N ASP A 19 -1.08 -20.84 13.92
CA ASP A 19 -1.81 -19.86 14.71
C ASP A 19 -3.09 -19.41 14.00
N LEU A 20 -4.20 -20.00 14.43
CA LEU A 20 -5.54 -19.71 13.93
C LEU A 20 -6.30 -18.77 14.87
N THR A 21 -5.66 -18.23 15.92
CA THR A 21 -6.33 -17.39 16.94
C THR A 21 -6.84 -16.05 16.40
N SER A 22 -6.32 -15.62 15.24
CA SER A 22 -6.74 -14.41 14.54
C SER A 22 -7.98 -14.61 13.66
N THR A 23 -8.48 -15.84 13.47
CA THR A 23 -9.73 -16.05 12.73
C THR A 23 -10.94 -15.70 13.57
N VAL A 24 -11.92 -15.04 12.95
CA VAL A 24 -13.18 -14.66 13.57
C VAL A 24 -14.26 -15.69 13.15
N ASP A 25 -15.26 -15.91 13.99
CA ASP A 25 -16.49 -16.67 13.68
C ASP A 25 -16.33 -18.17 13.39
N GLY A 26 -15.41 -18.88 14.06
CA GLY A 26 -15.33 -20.35 13.96
C GLY A 26 -14.73 -20.87 12.64
N ARG A 27 -14.12 -19.99 11.84
CA ARG A 27 -13.52 -20.32 10.53
C ARG A 27 -12.10 -20.87 10.62
N GLU A 28 -11.62 -21.23 11.81
CA GLU A 28 -10.30 -21.83 12.01
C GLU A 28 -10.13 -23.06 11.09
N ARG A 29 -11.15 -23.91 11.00
CA ARG A 29 -11.11 -25.17 10.22
C ARG A 29 -10.98 -24.91 8.72
N ASP A 30 -11.70 -23.92 8.19
CA ASP A 30 -11.63 -23.53 6.79
C ASP A 30 -10.23 -23.03 6.44
N LEU A 31 -9.65 -22.21 7.31
CA LEU A 31 -8.31 -21.68 7.12
C LEU A 31 -7.23 -22.76 7.22
N PHE A 32 -7.39 -23.72 8.13
CA PHE A 32 -6.47 -24.86 8.22
C PHE A 32 -6.58 -25.77 6.99
N ASN A 33 -7.78 -26.01 6.46
CA ASN A 33 -7.96 -26.74 5.21
C ASN A 33 -7.30 -26.01 4.03
N LEU A 34 -7.43 -24.67 3.98
CA LEU A 34 -6.77 -23.82 2.98
C LEU A 34 -5.24 -23.93 3.06
N LEU A 35 -4.69 -24.03 4.27
CA LEU A 35 -3.27 -24.27 4.49
C LEU A 35 -2.84 -25.64 3.96
N ILE A 36 -3.62 -26.69 4.20
CA ILE A 36 -3.37 -28.03 3.65
C ILE A 36 -3.47 -28.02 2.11
N GLU A 37 -4.44 -27.32 1.53
CA GLU A 37 -4.55 -27.18 0.07
C GLU A 37 -3.30 -26.51 -0.52
N HIS A 38 -2.77 -25.50 0.16
CA HIS A 38 -1.56 -24.79 -0.26
C HIS A 38 -0.28 -25.61 -0.01
N ARG A 39 -0.26 -26.40 1.06
CA ARG A 39 0.86 -27.22 1.52
C ARG A 39 0.38 -28.62 1.92
N PRO A 40 0.18 -29.51 0.93
CA PRO A 40 -0.39 -30.84 1.16
C PRO A 40 0.47 -31.72 2.10
N ASP A 41 1.76 -31.44 2.17
CA ASP A 41 2.72 -32.10 3.06
C ASP A 41 2.39 -31.88 4.55
N ILE A 42 1.72 -30.78 4.93
CA ILE A 42 1.27 -30.53 6.31
C ILE A 42 0.28 -31.61 6.78
N ARG A 43 -0.52 -32.20 5.88
CA ARG A 43 -1.43 -33.30 6.24
C ARG A 43 -0.67 -34.55 6.69
N ALA A 44 0.58 -34.72 6.23
CA ALA A 44 1.45 -35.83 6.58
C ALA A 44 2.48 -35.45 7.67
N ALA A 45 2.37 -34.26 8.27
CA ALA A 45 3.26 -33.83 9.34
C ALA A 45 3.17 -34.76 10.56
N ASP A 46 4.32 -35.12 11.13
CA ASP A 46 4.39 -36.00 12.31
C ASP A 46 3.85 -35.32 13.56
N HIS A 47 4.07 -34.00 13.63
CA HIS A 47 3.63 -33.17 14.74
C HIS A 47 3.02 -31.87 14.21
N THR A 48 1.74 -31.67 14.52
CA THR A 48 1.02 -30.42 14.23
C THR A 48 0.52 -29.83 15.54
N LEU A 49 0.88 -28.57 15.83
CA LEU A 49 0.34 -27.78 16.92
C LEU A 49 -0.57 -26.68 16.36
N LEU A 50 -1.82 -26.65 16.83
CA LEU A 50 -2.84 -25.68 16.45
C LEU A 50 -3.17 -24.77 17.63
N LEU A 51 -2.96 -23.47 17.48
CA LEU A 51 -3.49 -22.48 18.41
C LEU A 51 -4.84 -21.98 17.90
N VAL A 52 -5.89 -22.17 18.68
CA VAL A 52 -7.28 -21.93 18.26
C VAL A 52 -8.10 -21.26 19.36
N ARG A 53 -9.22 -20.63 19.00
CA ARG A 53 -10.20 -20.17 20.01
C ARG A 53 -11.21 -21.25 20.35
N GLN A 54 -11.59 -22.07 19.37
CA GLN A 54 -12.59 -23.14 19.49
C GLN A 54 -11.99 -24.52 19.20
N PRO A 55 -11.53 -25.26 20.23
CA PRO A 55 -10.88 -26.58 20.06
C PRO A 55 -11.78 -27.64 19.45
N ALA A 56 -13.09 -27.56 19.69
CA ALA A 56 -14.07 -28.55 19.23
C ALA A 56 -14.05 -28.78 17.71
N SER A 57 -13.66 -27.77 16.92
CA SER A 57 -13.58 -27.82 15.47
C SER A 57 -12.50 -28.77 14.94
N PHE A 58 -11.58 -29.24 15.80
CA PHE A 58 -10.38 -29.99 15.43
C PHE A 58 -10.24 -31.36 16.12
N SER A 59 -11.26 -31.84 16.81
CA SER A 59 -11.24 -33.11 17.55
C SER A 59 -10.91 -34.35 16.71
N GLU A 60 -11.10 -34.26 15.39
CA GLU A 60 -10.86 -35.34 14.42
C GLU A 60 -9.44 -35.31 13.83
N LEU A 61 -8.66 -34.26 14.06
CA LEU A 61 -7.31 -34.12 13.51
C LEU A 61 -6.26 -34.71 14.45
N ARG A 62 -5.22 -35.31 13.86
CA ARG A 62 -4.02 -35.73 14.59
C ARG A 62 -3.13 -34.51 14.85
N ALA A 63 -3.61 -33.58 15.67
CA ALA A 63 -2.90 -32.36 16.05
C ALA A 63 -3.06 -32.09 17.54
N GLU A 64 -2.03 -31.51 18.15
CA GLU A 64 -2.15 -30.90 19.47
C GLU A 64 -2.91 -29.58 19.32
N VAL A 65 -3.98 -29.40 20.10
CA VAL A 65 -4.85 -28.22 20.02
C VAL A 65 -4.77 -27.46 21.33
N VAL A 66 -4.24 -26.24 21.29
CA VAL A 66 -4.09 -25.37 22.45
C VAL A 66 -5.08 -24.20 22.31
N GLN A 67 -5.92 -24.05 23.32
CA GLN A 67 -6.88 -22.95 23.37
C GLN A 67 -6.22 -21.68 23.92
N LEU A 68 -6.33 -20.58 23.19
CA LEU A 68 -5.94 -19.25 23.69
C LEU A 68 -7.18 -18.56 24.28
N SER A 69 -7.09 -18.08 25.52
CA SER A 69 -8.15 -17.27 26.14
C SER A 69 -8.22 -15.86 25.56
N ASP A 70 -9.41 -15.24 25.60
CA ASP A 70 -9.62 -13.85 25.18
C ASP A 70 -8.96 -12.86 26.16
N GLY A 71 -7.65 -12.67 26.05
CA GLY A 71 -6.86 -11.62 26.73
C GLY A 71 -6.58 -10.40 25.85
N GLU A 72 -5.89 -9.39 26.40
CA GLU A 72 -5.44 -8.21 25.63
C GLU A 72 -4.50 -8.62 24.48
N ILE A 73 -4.56 -7.92 23.34
CA ILE A 73 -3.84 -8.28 22.11
C ILE A 73 -2.32 -8.45 22.34
N ALA A 74 -1.73 -7.59 23.19
CA ALA A 74 -0.30 -7.64 23.50
C ALA A 74 0.09 -8.88 24.32
N GLU A 75 -0.76 -9.30 25.26
CA GLU A 75 -0.56 -10.53 26.04
C GLU A 75 -0.72 -11.78 25.15
N GLN A 76 -1.64 -11.72 24.17
CA GLN A 76 -1.81 -12.78 23.19
C GLN A 76 -0.60 -12.92 22.26
N ASP A 77 -0.02 -11.82 21.78
CA ASP A 77 1.19 -11.86 20.95
C ASP A 77 2.35 -12.53 21.70
N HIS A 78 2.54 -12.17 22.97
CA HIS A 78 3.59 -12.78 23.80
C HIS A 78 3.36 -14.29 23.97
N HIS A 79 2.13 -14.71 24.28
CA HIS A 79 1.84 -16.12 24.49
C HIS A 79 1.97 -16.94 23.19
N VAL A 80 1.55 -16.39 22.05
CA VAL A 80 1.74 -17.06 20.74
C VAL A 80 3.22 -17.22 20.42
N ILE A 81 4.04 -16.21 20.69
CA ILE A 81 5.50 -16.27 20.49
C ILE A 81 6.13 -17.34 21.38
N GLU A 82 5.81 -17.34 22.67
CA GLU A 82 6.33 -18.32 23.64
C GLU A 82 5.98 -19.76 23.21
N ARG A 83 4.72 -19.98 22.79
CA ARG A 83 4.26 -21.29 22.32
C ARG A 83 4.93 -21.72 21.03
N ALA A 84 5.06 -20.82 20.06
CA ALA A 84 5.76 -21.11 18.80
C ALA A 84 7.22 -21.47 19.06
N GLN A 85 7.89 -20.72 19.94
CA GLN A 85 9.28 -20.94 20.29
C GLN A 85 9.46 -22.29 21.01
N SER A 86 8.66 -22.58 22.04
CA SER A 86 8.71 -23.86 22.73
C SER A 86 8.45 -25.04 21.79
N PHE A 87 7.52 -24.90 20.85
CA PHE A 87 7.27 -25.92 19.83
C PHE A 87 8.47 -26.12 18.89
N ILE A 88 9.06 -25.02 18.41
CA ILE A 88 10.25 -25.07 17.53
C ILE A 88 11.45 -25.70 18.27
N GLU A 89 11.67 -25.33 19.53
CA GLU A 89 12.75 -25.89 20.37
C GLU A 89 12.56 -27.38 20.66
N SER A 90 11.32 -27.87 20.68
CA SER A 90 11.02 -29.29 20.86
C SER A 90 11.28 -30.14 19.61
N ALA A 91 11.43 -29.52 18.44
CA ALA A 91 11.64 -30.24 17.19
C ALA A 91 13.08 -30.79 17.10
N PRO A 92 13.28 -32.02 16.62
CA PRO A 92 14.62 -32.58 16.47
C PRO A 92 15.50 -31.72 15.53
N PRO A 93 16.82 -31.62 15.78
CA PRO A 93 17.71 -30.83 14.93
C PRO A 93 17.67 -31.26 13.46
N GLY A 94 17.57 -30.30 12.54
CA GLY A 94 17.54 -30.54 11.09
C GLY A 94 16.15 -30.91 10.55
N THR A 95 15.15 -31.01 11.40
CA THR A 95 13.75 -31.25 11.00
C THR A 95 13.18 -30.00 10.32
N PRO A 96 12.52 -30.13 9.16
CA PRO A 96 11.80 -29.01 8.54
C PRO A 96 10.64 -28.55 9.42
N LEU A 97 10.56 -27.24 9.62
CA LEU A 97 9.54 -26.59 10.43
C LEU A 97 8.72 -25.64 9.57
N VAL A 98 7.40 -25.71 9.69
CA VAL A 98 6.47 -24.77 9.07
C VAL A 98 5.72 -24.03 10.17
N VAL A 99 5.74 -22.70 10.10
CA VAL A 99 4.97 -21.82 10.98
C VAL A 99 4.00 -21.02 10.15
N ALA A 100 2.69 -21.20 10.37
CA ALA A 100 1.65 -20.45 9.71
C ALA A 100 0.95 -19.50 10.69
N SER A 101 0.91 -18.18 10.39
CA SER A 101 0.24 -17.19 11.24
C SER A 101 -0.12 -15.90 10.46
N PHE A 102 -1.09 -15.14 10.98
CA PHE A 102 -1.37 -13.76 10.55
C PHE A 102 -0.46 -12.71 11.21
N ARG A 103 0.19 -13.07 12.32
CA ARG A 103 0.91 -12.13 13.20
C ARG A 103 2.31 -11.86 12.65
N THR A 104 2.52 -10.66 12.11
CA THR A 104 3.85 -10.23 11.63
C THR A 104 4.90 -10.24 12.72
N VAL A 105 4.51 -9.98 13.97
CA VAL A 105 5.42 -9.97 15.12
C VAL A 105 6.08 -11.34 15.31
N LEU A 106 5.33 -12.44 15.12
CA LEU A 106 5.87 -13.79 15.16
C LEU A 106 6.87 -14.05 14.02
N GLN A 107 6.57 -13.58 12.81
CA GLN A 107 7.50 -13.67 11.67
C GLN A 107 8.83 -12.98 11.98
N TYR A 108 8.79 -11.75 12.52
CA TYR A 108 10.00 -11.02 12.90
C TYR A 108 10.78 -11.74 13.99
N HIS A 109 10.10 -12.27 15.02
CA HIS A 109 10.74 -13.02 16.09
C HIS A 109 11.47 -14.27 15.58
N ILE A 110 10.85 -15.05 14.69
CA ILE A 110 11.46 -16.26 14.11
C ILE A 110 12.71 -15.89 13.31
N VAL A 111 12.66 -14.84 12.50
CA VAL A 111 13.81 -14.41 11.68
C VAL A 111 14.97 -13.92 12.55
N GLN A 112 14.68 -13.26 13.68
CA GLN A 112 15.71 -12.67 14.55
C GLN A 112 16.33 -13.70 15.51
N THR A 113 15.51 -14.57 16.09
CA THR A 113 15.90 -15.43 17.22
C THR A 113 16.30 -16.83 16.77
N LEU A 114 15.81 -17.30 15.61
CA LEU A 114 15.89 -18.69 15.17
C LEU A 114 16.52 -18.83 13.78
N ALA A 115 17.45 -17.91 13.44
CA ALA A 115 18.08 -17.84 12.11
C ALA A 115 18.81 -19.13 11.70
N ASP A 116 19.24 -19.96 12.66
CA ASP A 116 19.93 -21.23 12.43
C ASP A 116 18.97 -22.42 12.21
N CYS A 117 17.68 -22.25 12.50
CA CYS A 117 16.65 -23.27 12.27
C CYS A 117 16.06 -23.15 10.86
N LYS A 118 15.84 -24.29 10.18
CA LYS A 118 15.12 -24.34 8.89
C LYS A 118 13.62 -24.16 9.12
N VAL A 119 13.20 -22.94 9.41
CA VAL A 119 11.80 -22.56 9.60
C VAL A 119 11.27 -21.86 8.36
N GLU A 120 10.22 -22.41 7.78
CA GLU A 120 9.43 -21.76 6.75
C GLU A 120 8.24 -21.05 7.40
N TYR A 121 8.17 -19.73 7.20
CA TYR A 121 7.04 -18.94 7.67
C TYR A 121 6.01 -18.72 6.55
N ILE A 122 4.77 -19.13 6.80
CA ILE A 122 3.63 -18.98 5.91
C ILE A 122 2.68 -17.92 6.47
N ASP A 123 2.51 -16.83 5.73
CA ASP A 123 1.53 -15.81 6.06
C ASP A 123 0.15 -16.20 5.50
N PHE A 124 -0.84 -16.41 6.38
CA PHE A 124 -2.21 -16.73 5.98
C PHE A 124 -2.82 -15.69 5.02
N ARG A 125 -2.39 -14.42 5.09
CA ARG A 125 -2.84 -13.37 4.15
C ARG A 125 -2.44 -13.70 2.72
N ASN A 126 -1.30 -14.35 2.51
CA ASN A 126 -0.85 -14.72 1.18
C ASN A 126 -1.69 -15.86 0.61
N ILE A 127 -2.04 -16.86 1.42
CA ILE A 127 -2.90 -17.96 0.99
C ILE A 127 -4.31 -17.45 0.66
N LEU A 128 -4.87 -16.60 1.53
CA LEU A 128 -6.19 -15.99 1.30
C LEU A 128 -6.21 -15.08 0.05
N ARG A 129 -5.14 -14.33 -0.19
CA ARG A 129 -4.98 -13.55 -1.44
C ARG A 129 -4.91 -14.46 -2.66
N ALA A 130 -4.16 -15.56 -2.61
CA ALA A 130 -4.07 -16.51 -3.72
C ALA A 130 -5.46 -17.13 -4.03
N GLN A 131 -6.25 -17.49 -3.02
CA GLN A 131 -7.61 -18.00 -3.24
C GLN A 131 -8.59 -16.94 -3.76
N THR A 132 -8.48 -15.70 -3.27
CA THR A 132 -9.32 -14.58 -3.75
C THR A 132 -8.96 -14.20 -5.19
N GLN A 133 -7.67 -14.29 -5.55
CA GLN A 133 -7.19 -14.13 -6.92
C GLN A 133 -7.69 -15.27 -7.81
N ALA A 134 -7.63 -16.54 -7.38
CA ALA A 134 -8.17 -17.67 -8.13
C ALA A 134 -9.69 -17.56 -8.37
N LYS A 135 -10.46 -17.07 -7.38
CA LYS A 135 -11.90 -16.81 -7.52
C LYS A 135 -12.21 -15.56 -8.36
N SER A 136 -11.37 -14.52 -8.29
CA SER A 136 -11.41 -13.33 -9.17
C SER A 136 -11.09 -13.67 -10.63
N MET A 137 -10.30 -14.73 -10.86
CA MET A 137 -9.95 -15.28 -12.18
C MET A 137 -10.99 -16.22 -12.80
N ALA A 138 -12.29 -15.98 -12.60
CA ALA A 138 -13.25 -16.32 -13.66
C ALA A 138 -12.95 -15.41 -14.87
N ALA A 139 -11.98 -15.84 -15.68
CA ALA A 139 -11.47 -15.13 -16.84
C ALA A 139 -12.60 -14.85 -17.85
N LEU A 140 -12.44 -13.81 -18.64
CA LEU A 140 -13.16 -13.71 -19.91
C LEU A 140 -12.90 -15.03 -20.66
N LYS A 141 -13.91 -15.88 -20.83
CA LYS A 141 -13.72 -17.24 -21.39
C LYS A 141 -13.24 -17.21 -22.85
N SER A 142 -13.49 -16.11 -23.55
CA SER A 142 -13.08 -15.90 -24.94
C SER A 142 -12.97 -14.42 -25.26
N TRP A 143 -12.11 -14.09 -26.22
CA TRP A 143 -11.97 -12.74 -26.76
C TRP A 143 -13.27 -12.27 -27.45
N PRO A 144 -13.73 -11.03 -27.22
CA PRO A 144 -14.98 -10.52 -27.80
C PRO A 144 -14.90 -10.39 -29.32
N ALA A 145 -15.77 -11.11 -30.03
CA ALA A 145 -15.80 -11.13 -31.50
C ALA A 145 -16.23 -9.80 -32.13
N ASN A 146 -16.94 -8.96 -31.39
CA ASN A 146 -17.44 -7.65 -31.83
C ASN A 146 -16.50 -6.48 -31.49
N PHE A 147 -15.23 -6.76 -31.18
CA PHE A 147 -14.20 -5.77 -30.92
C PHE A 147 -13.06 -5.89 -31.95
N LEU A 148 -11.86 -5.40 -31.61
CA LEU A 148 -10.61 -5.68 -32.32
C LEU A 148 -10.38 -7.18 -32.47
N SER A 149 -9.70 -7.63 -33.51
CA SER A 149 -9.24 -9.03 -33.53
C SER A 149 -8.15 -9.24 -32.47
N LEU A 150 -8.07 -10.43 -31.86
CA LEU A 150 -7.04 -10.72 -30.85
C LEU A 150 -5.60 -10.51 -31.39
N PRO A 151 -5.24 -10.92 -32.63
CA PRO A 151 -3.92 -10.63 -33.19
C PRO A 151 -3.63 -9.13 -33.34
N GLU A 152 -4.63 -8.36 -33.77
CA GLU A 152 -4.52 -6.91 -33.90
C GLU A 152 -4.33 -6.24 -32.52
N ALA A 153 -5.10 -6.66 -31.52
CA ALA A 153 -4.98 -6.15 -30.15
C ALA A 153 -3.60 -6.45 -29.54
N ILE A 154 -3.05 -7.64 -29.78
CA ILE A 154 -1.70 -8.02 -29.32
C ILE A 154 -0.63 -7.21 -30.04
N SER A 155 -0.77 -6.96 -31.35
CA SER A 155 0.14 -6.08 -32.09
C SER A 155 0.15 -4.67 -31.49
N GLN A 156 -1.02 -4.16 -31.10
CA GLN A 156 -1.14 -2.85 -30.45
C GLN A 156 -0.48 -2.81 -29.06
N VAL A 157 -0.46 -3.92 -28.31
CA VAL A 157 0.33 -4.02 -27.05
C VAL A 157 1.81 -3.82 -27.33
N SER A 158 2.34 -4.48 -28.35
CA SER A 158 3.75 -4.33 -28.71
C SER A 158 4.08 -2.89 -29.08
N THR A 159 3.27 -2.28 -29.95
CA THR A 159 3.43 -0.86 -30.34
C THR A 159 3.30 0.07 -29.14
N ALA A 160 2.36 -0.18 -28.22
CA ALA A 160 2.17 0.64 -27.03
C ALA A 160 3.37 0.58 -26.08
N LEU A 161 3.99 -0.59 -25.93
CA LEU A 161 5.21 -0.77 -25.12
C LEU A 161 6.44 -0.18 -25.82
N GLN A 162 6.56 -0.32 -27.15
CA GLN A 162 7.65 0.28 -27.94
C GLN A 162 7.62 1.80 -27.83
N ASN A 163 6.45 2.42 -28.02
CA ASN A 163 6.27 3.88 -27.93
C ASN A 163 6.55 4.44 -26.53
N ARG A 164 6.45 3.60 -25.49
CA ARG A 164 6.75 3.98 -24.09
C ARG A 164 8.23 3.89 -23.74
N GLY A 165 9.04 3.18 -24.55
CA GLY A 165 10.48 3.05 -24.33
C GLY A 165 10.88 2.28 -23.07
N GLY A 166 10.00 1.43 -22.52
CA GLY A 166 10.30 0.72 -21.27
C GLY A 166 9.16 -0.12 -20.72
N SER A 167 9.31 -0.54 -19.47
CA SER A 167 8.36 -1.38 -18.75
C SER A 167 7.10 -0.62 -18.33
N VAL A 168 5.91 -1.21 -18.48
CA VAL A 168 4.63 -0.58 -18.14
C VAL A 168 3.82 -1.50 -17.24
N LYS A 169 3.26 -0.96 -16.14
CA LYS A 169 2.33 -1.71 -15.29
C LYS A 169 1.03 -2.04 -16.04
N GLN A 170 0.42 -3.19 -15.79
CA GLN A 170 -0.84 -3.59 -16.44
C GLN A 170 -1.96 -2.54 -16.31
N THR A 171 -2.07 -1.87 -15.16
CA THR A 171 -3.00 -0.75 -14.92
C THR A 171 -2.79 0.43 -15.88
N GLN A 172 -1.57 0.63 -16.36
CA GLN A 172 -1.18 1.68 -17.30
C GLN A 172 -1.24 1.24 -18.77
N LEU A 173 -1.48 -0.05 -19.05
CA LEU A 173 -1.51 -0.57 -20.42
C LEU A 173 -2.67 0.02 -21.22
N ARG A 174 -3.86 0.15 -20.62
CA ARG A 174 -5.03 0.71 -21.30
C ARG A 174 -4.81 2.16 -21.78
N PRO A 175 -4.36 3.11 -20.93
CA PRO A 175 -3.97 4.44 -21.40
C PRO A 175 -2.90 4.42 -22.51
N ALA A 176 -1.98 3.46 -22.49
CA ALA A 176 -0.97 3.33 -23.55
C ALA A 176 -1.60 2.83 -24.87
N LEU A 177 -2.49 1.84 -24.80
CA LEU A 177 -3.25 1.33 -25.94
C LEU A 177 -4.15 2.40 -26.57
N THR A 178 -4.79 3.26 -25.75
CA THR A 178 -5.60 4.40 -26.23
C THR A 178 -4.80 5.39 -27.09
N ARG A 179 -3.49 5.53 -26.85
CA ARG A 179 -2.62 6.40 -27.67
C ARG A 179 -2.26 5.77 -29.01
N VAL A 180 -2.31 4.45 -29.10
CA VAL A 180 -2.08 3.70 -30.34
C VAL A 180 -3.37 3.60 -31.16
N ASP A 181 -4.50 3.35 -30.50
CA ASP A 181 -5.81 3.22 -31.13
C ASP A 181 -6.91 3.74 -30.19
N THR A 182 -7.71 4.69 -30.68
CA THR A 182 -8.79 5.34 -29.92
C THR A 182 -9.94 4.40 -29.57
N ARG A 183 -10.04 3.21 -30.19
CA ARG A 183 -11.04 2.18 -29.84
C ARG A 183 -10.88 1.62 -28.43
N TRP A 184 -9.73 1.84 -27.77
CA TRP A 184 -9.50 1.47 -26.36
C TRP A 184 -10.06 2.45 -25.33
N ILE A 185 -10.56 3.61 -25.78
CA ILE A 185 -11.23 4.58 -24.90
C ILE A 185 -12.47 3.92 -24.27
N ARG A 186 -12.62 4.08 -22.95
CA ARG A 186 -13.80 3.60 -22.24
C ARG A 186 -15.05 4.32 -22.74
N VAL A 187 -16.09 3.58 -23.10
CA VAL A 187 -17.36 4.13 -23.54
C VAL A 187 -18.39 3.91 -22.44
N GLN A 188 -18.59 4.92 -21.59
CA GLN A 188 -19.59 4.80 -20.54
C GLN A 188 -20.98 4.49 -21.12
N GLY A 189 -21.59 3.38 -20.67
CA GLY A 189 -23.02 3.15 -20.84
C GLY A 189 -23.47 2.09 -21.84
N ARG A 190 -22.61 1.20 -22.37
CA ARG A 190 -23.06 0.00 -23.11
C ARG A 190 -22.19 -1.19 -22.75
N ASN A 191 -22.69 -2.41 -22.95
CA ASN A 191 -21.95 -3.69 -22.84
C ASN A 191 -20.81 -3.79 -23.88
N ALA A 192 -20.03 -2.73 -24.03
CA ALA A 192 -18.95 -2.61 -24.97
C ALA A 192 -17.77 -3.45 -24.42
N PRO A 193 -17.16 -4.30 -25.25
CA PRO A 193 -16.15 -5.23 -24.74
C PRO A 193 -14.94 -4.56 -24.11
N GLN A 194 -14.58 -3.37 -24.58
CA GLN A 194 -13.51 -2.56 -24.01
C GLN A 194 -13.79 -2.11 -22.57
N ASP A 195 -15.04 -1.97 -22.15
CA ASP A 195 -15.37 -1.57 -20.77
C ASP A 195 -15.37 -2.75 -19.79
N ASN A 196 -15.19 -3.97 -20.30
CA ASN A 196 -14.99 -5.12 -19.44
C ASN A 196 -13.70 -4.94 -18.61
N PRO A 197 -13.78 -5.00 -17.27
CA PRO A 197 -12.62 -4.78 -16.40
C PRO A 197 -11.50 -5.81 -16.63
N LYS A 198 -11.83 -6.98 -17.21
CA LYS A 198 -10.92 -8.12 -17.38
C LYS A 198 -10.30 -8.24 -18.78
N ILE A 199 -10.69 -7.40 -19.76
CA ILE A 199 -10.18 -7.51 -21.14
C ILE A 199 -8.67 -7.27 -21.23
N ILE A 200 -8.13 -6.38 -20.39
CA ILE A 200 -6.70 -6.07 -20.35
C ILE A 200 -5.91 -7.25 -19.78
N SER A 201 -6.40 -7.88 -18.70
CA SER A 201 -5.76 -9.06 -18.11
C SER A 201 -5.75 -10.23 -19.09
N TYR A 202 -6.84 -10.45 -19.84
CA TYR A 202 -6.90 -11.48 -20.88
C TYR A 202 -5.88 -11.20 -21.99
N LEU A 203 -5.83 -9.95 -22.48
CA LEU A 203 -4.88 -9.54 -23.52
C LEU A 203 -3.42 -9.75 -23.09
N VAL A 204 -3.09 -9.39 -21.84
CA VAL A 204 -1.76 -9.62 -21.27
C VAL A 204 -1.44 -11.11 -21.22
N SER A 205 -2.36 -11.94 -20.73
CA SER A 205 -2.17 -13.40 -20.67
C SER A 205 -1.90 -14.00 -22.05
N GLU A 206 -2.64 -13.59 -23.08
CA GLU A 206 -2.43 -14.05 -24.46
C GLU A 206 -1.11 -13.55 -25.05
N ALA A 207 -0.73 -12.30 -24.79
CA ALA A 207 0.53 -11.73 -25.27
C ALA A 207 1.76 -12.38 -24.59
N VAL A 208 1.65 -12.72 -23.30
CA VAL A 208 2.66 -13.52 -22.57
C VAL A 208 2.71 -14.94 -23.12
N GLY A 209 1.55 -15.59 -23.32
CA GLY A 209 1.47 -16.93 -23.89
C GLY A 209 2.08 -17.04 -25.30
N LYS A 210 2.03 -15.96 -26.07
CA LYS A 210 2.69 -15.85 -27.39
C LYS A 210 4.16 -15.42 -27.32
N GLY A 211 4.72 -15.21 -26.13
CA GLY A 211 6.12 -14.82 -25.95
C GLY A 211 6.46 -13.42 -26.48
N ILE A 212 5.46 -12.54 -26.59
CA ILE A 212 5.64 -11.17 -27.11
C ILE A 212 6.05 -10.21 -26.00
N ILE A 213 5.53 -10.46 -24.80
CA ILE A 213 5.84 -9.68 -23.60
C ILE A 213 6.19 -10.62 -22.44
N THR A 214 6.98 -10.13 -21.48
CA THR A 214 7.13 -10.76 -20.17
C THR A 214 6.38 -9.96 -19.11
N ALA A 215 5.76 -10.67 -18.17
CA ALA A 215 5.07 -10.11 -17.01
C ALA A 215 5.86 -10.47 -15.75
N THR A 216 6.28 -9.47 -14.97
CA THR A 216 7.08 -9.66 -13.74
C THR A 216 6.50 -8.83 -12.60
N GLY A 217 6.75 -9.22 -11.34
CA GLY A 217 6.26 -8.48 -10.16
C GLY A 217 4.89 -8.93 -9.66
N ASP A 218 4.08 -7.99 -9.16
CA ASP A 218 2.79 -8.26 -8.53
C ASP A 218 1.81 -8.94 -9.51
N PRO A 219 1.28 -10.13 -9.22
CA PRO A 219 0.29 -10.81 -10.07
C PRO A 219 -0.98 -9.98 -10.34
N GLY A 220 -1.33 -9.03 -9.47
CA GLY A 220 -2.50 -8.16 -9.64
C GLY A 220 -2.27 -6.97 -10.57
N ASP A 221 -1.02 -6.51 -10.71
CA ASP A 221 -0.62 -5.41 -11.58
C ASP A 221 0.82 -5.61 -12.08
N PRO A 222 1.04 -6.64 -12.93
CA PRO A 222 2.39 -7.01 -13.34
C PRO A 222 3.03 -5.92 -14.18
N LEU A 223 4.35 -5.85 -14.06
CA LEU A 223 5.21 -5.04 -14.90
C LEU A 223 5.43 -5.75 -16.24
N LEU A 224 4.95 -5.14 -17.32
CA LEU A 224 4.99 -5.67 -18.67
C LEU A 224 6.19 -5.10 -19.42
N THR A 225 7.00 -5.97 -20.01
CA THR A 225 8.12 -5.58 -20.88
C THR A 225 8.06 -6.35 -22.19
N LEU A 226 8.54 -5.74 -23.26
CA LEU A 226 8.72 -6.44 -24.53
C LEU A 226 9.80 -7.50 -24.41
N VAL A 227 9.52 -8.69 -24.93
CA VAL A 227 10.56 -9.69 -25.14
C VAL A 227 11.44 -9.17 -26.27
N SER A 228 12.63 -8.67 -25.95
CA SER A 228 13.62 -8.30 -26.96
C SER A 228 14.03 -9.55 -27.72
N ASN A 229 13.54 -9.70 -28.96
CA ASN A 229 14.07 -10.66 -29.91
C ASN A 229 15.46 -10.21 -30.37
N THR A 230 16.42 -10.26 -29.46
CA THR A 230 17.86 -10.37 -29.74
C THR A 230 18.34 -11.69 -29.16
N TYR A 231 17.77 -12.78 -29.65
CA TYR A 231 18.44 -14.07 -29.68
C TYR A 231 18.59 -14.49 -31.15
N ALA A 232 19.75 -14.15 -31.71
CA ALA A 232 20.33 -14.93 -32.78
C ALA A 232 20.59 -16.35 -32.25
N ALA A 233 20.42 -17.33 -33.14
CA ALA A 233 20.62 -18.76 -32.94
C ALA A 233 22.08 -19.11 -32.52
N PRO A 234 22.36 -20.37 -32.12
CA PRO A 234 23.31 -20.72 -31.07
C PRO A 234 24.79 -20.78 -31.52
N LEU A 235 25.66 -20.55 -30.52
CA LEU A 235 27.01 -21.08 -30.33
C LEU A 235 27.82 -21.44 -31.59
N GLN A 236 28.71 -20.53 -31.99
CA GLN A 236 30.00 -20.94 -32.57
C GLN A 236 31.14 -20.35 -31.74
N ALA A 237 31.94 -21.26 -31.20
CA ALA A 237 33.16 -21.01 -30.47
C ALA A 237 34.18 -20.25 -31.33
N LYS A 238 34.87 -19.27 -30.75
CA LYS A 238 36.22 -18.86 -31.18
C LYS A 238 37.07 -18.40 -29.98
N PRO A 239 38.40 -18.54 -30.11
CA PRO A 239 39.29 -18.80 -29.00
C PRO A 239 39.89 -17.54 -28.37
N SER A 240 40.41 -17.77 -27.17
CA SER A 240 41.24 -16.92 -26.33
C SER A 240 42.46 -16.33 -27.04
N VAL A 241 42.72 -15.05 -26.79
CA VAL A 241 44.06 -14.43 -26.89
C VAL A 241 44.25 -13.50 -25.69
N ASN A 242 45.25 -13.84 -24.87
CA ASN A 242 45.85 -13.00 -23.82
C ASN A 242 46.50 -11.75 -24.41
N VAL A 243 46.67 -10.70 -23.59
CA VAL A 243 47.93 -9.94 -23.36
C VAL A 243 47.60 -8.70 -22.50
N VAL A 244 47.95 -8.71 -21.21
CA VAL A 244 49.09 -8.09 -20.49
C VAL A 244 48.78 -6.73 -19.84
N ASP A 245 49.10 -6.70 -18.55
CA ASP A 245 49.29 -5.62 -17.57
C ASP A 245 49.64 -4.21 -18.07
N ALA A 246 49.07 -3.21 -17.38
CA ALA A 246 49.84 -2.23 -16.61
C ALA A 246 48.93 -1.35 -15.72
N SER A 247 49.23 -1.29 -14.42
CA SER A 247 48.91 -0.20 -13.49
C SER A 247 50.23 0.20 -12.80
N PRO A 248 50.44 1.48 -12.42
CA PRO A 248 50.11 1.90 -11.03
C PRO A 248 49.59 3.36 -10.91
N SER A 249 48.53 3.62 -10.13
CA SER A 249 48.53 4.10 -8.72
C SER A 249 48.90 5.59 -8.50
N ILE A 250 47.93 6.42 -8.06
CA ILE A 250 48.18 7.51 -7.10
C ILE A 250 47.00 7.60 -6.11
N ASN A 251 47.35 7.63 -4.83
CA ASN A 251 46.50 7.73 -3.65
C ASN A 251 45.82 9.10 -3.50
N ALA A 252 44.59 9.12 -2.99
CA ALA A 252 44.10 10.23 -2.17
C ALA A 252 43.11 9.70 -1.11
N VAL A 253 43.49 9.93 0.15
CA VAL A 253 42.75 9.62 1.38
C VAL A 253 41.65 10.67 1.57
N ALA A 254 40.39 10.23 1.73
CA ALA A 254 39.33 11.08 2.27
C ALA A 254 38.30 10.23 3.05
N THR A 255 38.42 10.32 4.37
CA THR A 255 37.39 10.39 5.42
C THR A 255 36.02 9.74 5.16
N LEU A 256 35.72 8.72 5.97
CA LEU A 256 34.45 8.01 6.10
C LEU A 256 33.27 8.96 6.39
N ALA A 257 32.39 9.13 5.40
CA ALA A 257 30.99 9.49 5.58
C ALA A 257 30.11 8.24 5.32
N PRO A 258 28.92 8.12 5.97
CA PRO A 258 28.14 6.90 5.91
C PRO A 258 27.65 6.62 4.48
N ARG A 259 27.82 5.37 4.07
CA ARG A 259 27.46 4.84 2.75
C ARG A 259 25.97 5.04 2.48
N SER A 260 25.66 5.92 1.53
CA SER A 260 24.37 5.95 0.85
C SER A 260 24.23 4.66 0.03
N SER A 261 23.20 3.87 0.33
CA SER A 261 22.80 2.71 -0.46
C SER A 261 22.17 3.17 -1.78
N ASN A 262 22.71 2.67 -2.88
CA ASN A 262 22.33 2.92 -4.28
C ASN A 262 20.94 2.33 -4.69
N ASP A 263 19.88 2.61 -3.92
CA ASP A 263 18.49 2.19 -4.26
C ASP A 263 17.60 3.36 -4.73
N ALA A 264 18.20 4.51 -5.06
CA ALA A 264 17.47 5.64 -5.64
C ALA A 264 17.23 5.42 -7.15
N VAL A 265 16.34 4.50 -7.48
CA VAL A 265 15.51 4.67 -8.68
C VAL A 265 14.79 6.02 -8.48
N ASP A 266 14.95 6.98 -9.40
CA ASP A 266 14.38 8.33 -9.34
C ASP A 266 12.92 8.31 -8.83
N LYS A 267 12.75 8.45 -7.52
CA LYS A 267 11.44 8.51 -6.89
C LYS A 267 10.82 9.82 -7.34
N ARG A 268 9.63 9.75 -7.92
CA ARG A 268 8.88 10.94 -8.35
C ARG A 268 8.75 11.90 -7.17
N LEU A 269 8.83 13.19 -7.45
CA LEU A 269 8.79 14.24 -6.41
C LEU A 269 7.51 14.16 -5.55
N SER A 270 6.37 13.81 -6.16
CA SER A 270 5.12 13.54 -5.43
C SER A 270 5.25 12.42 -4.39
N ASP A 271 5.99 11.36 -4.71
CA ASP A 271 6.21 10.23 -3.80
C ASP A 271 7.11 10.64 -2.63
N GLN A 272 8.09 11.51 -2.89
CA GLN A 272 8.96 12.08 -1.85
C GLN A 272 8.17 12.95 -0.87
N TYR A 273 7.26 13.81 -1.36
CA TYR A 273 6.35 14.58 -0.51
C TYR A 273 5.47 13.68 0.35
N ILE A 274 4.85 12.68 -0.28
CA ILE A 274 4.00 11.70 0.40
C ILE A 274 4.78 10.93 1.48
N ASP A 275 5.97 10.44 1.17
CA ASP A 275 6.84 9.72 2.11
C ASP A 275 7.23 10.63 3.29
N ARG A 276 7.52 11.92 3.04
CA ARG A 276 7.83 12.89 4.10
C ARG A 276 6.65 13.15 5.03
N LEU A 277 5.46 13.37 4.46
CA LEU A 277 4.23 13.59 5.24
C LEU A 277 3.90 12.36 6.10
N LYS A 278 4.03 11.15 5.53
CA LYS A 278 3.84 9.89 6.24
C LYS A 278 4.78 9.73 7.44
N ALA A 279 6.07 10.04 7.24
CA ALA A 279 7.07 9.92 8.29
C ALA A 279 6.77 10.82 9.52
N ASN A 280 5.88 11.80 9.39
CA ASN A 280 5.53 12.75 10.44
C ASN A 280 4.04 12.72 10.82
N SER A 281 3.34 11.62 10.52
CA SER A 281 1.91 11.43 10.83
C SER A 281 0.98 12.48 10.19
N LEU A 282 1.38 13.07 9.06
CA LEU A 282 0.62 14.07 8.29
C LEU A 282 -0.01 13.47 7.00
N GLY A 283 -0.19 12.15 6.95
CA GLY A 283 -0.73 11.47 5.78
C GLY A 283 -0.32 9.99 5.70
N PRO A 284 -0.73 9.27 4.64
CA PRO A 284 -1.33 9.74 3.40
C PRO A 284 -2.85 9.53 3.44
N PHE A 285 -3.61 10.57 3.78
CA PHE A 285 -5.06 10.48 3.90
C PHE A 285 -5.77 11.47 2.99
N GLN A 286 -5.27 11.70 1.77
CA GLN A 286 -5.73 12.78 0.89
C GLN A 286 -7.26 12.76 0.66
N GLU A 287 -7.79 11.67 0.09
CA GLU A 287 -9.22 11.52 -0.19
C GLU A 287 -10.08 11.53 1.09
N VAL A 288 -9.61 10.79 2.10
CA VAL A 288 -10.33 10.63 3.38
C VAL A 288 -10.42 11.95 4.13
N ARG A 289 -9.35 12.75 4.11
CA ARG A 289 -9.29 14.09 4.70
C ARG A 289 -10.32 15.01 4.06
N LEU A 290 -10.40 15.02 2.73
CA LEU A 290 -11.37 15.85 2.01
C LEU A 290 -12.81 15.45 2.35
N ALA A 291 -13.11 14.14 2.40
CA ALA A 291 -14.42 13.66 2.82
C ALA A 291 -14.76 14.05 4.27
N ILE A 292 -13.77 14.00 5.18
CA ILE A 292 -13.94 14.48 6.55
C ILE A 292 -14.19 15.99 6.57
N TYR A 293 -13.56 16.77 5.69
CA TYR A 293 -13.83 18.20 5.61
C TYR A 293 -15.27 18.49 5.19
N ASP A 294 -15.78 17.75 4.20
CA ASP A 294 -17.18 17.85 3.77
C ASP A 294 -18.14 17.49 4.91
N GLU A 295 -17.82 16.46 5.69
CA GLU A 295 -18.64 16.06 6.83
C GLU A 295 -18.57 17.06 8.01
N ILE A 296 -17.43 17.73 8.23
CA ILE A 296 -17.34 18.81 9.22
C ILE A 296 -18.30 19.95 8.86
N ASP A 297 -18.31 20.39 7.58
CA ASP A 297 -19.22 21.44 7.12
C ASP A 297 -20.69 20.99 7.20
N SER A 298 -20.98 19.73 6.88
CA SER A 298 -22.30 19.11 7.03
C SER A 298 -22.78 19.13 8.49
N LEU A 299 -21.95 18.67 9.43
CA LEU A 299 -22.30 18.63 10.86
C LEU A 299 -22.51 20.02 11.44
N ILE A 300 -21.67 21.00 11.08
CA ILE A 300 -21.83 22.38 11.52
C ILE A 300 -23.10 22.98 10.95
N SER A 301 -23.41 22.72 9.68
CA SER A 301 -24.64 23.22 9.07
C SER A 301 -25.90 22.63 9.73
N ALA A 302 -25.86 21.36 10.12
CA ALA A 302 -26.98 20.67 10.76
C ALA A 302 -27.11 20.94 12.28
N HIS A 303 -25.99 21.18 12.97
CA HIS A 303 -25.92 21.25 14.44
C HIS A 303 -25.18 22.48 14.96
N SER A 304 -25.15 23.57 14.19
CA SER A 304 -24.50 24.84 14.59
C SER A 304 -24.92 25.25 16.00
N GLY A 305 -23.93 25.56 16.84
CA GLY A 305 -24.16 25.98 18.23
C GLY A 305 -24.57 24.84 19.18
N LYS A 306 -24.45 23.58 18.76
CA LYS A 306 -24.82 22.40 19.59
C LYS A 306 -23.76 21.30 19.63
N ILE A 307 -22.65 21.46 18.90
CA ILE A 307 -21.60 20.45 18.81
C ILE A 307 -20.31 20.94 19.46
N ALA A 308 -19.77 20.14 20.37
CA ALA A 308 -18.47 20.42 20.98
C ALA A 308 -17.33 20.11 20.00
N VAL A 309 -16.19 20.78 20.14
CA VAL A 309 -14.99 20.56 19.29
C VAL A 309 -14.59 19.08 19.24
N ARG A 310 -14.58 18.40 20.40
CA ARG A 310 -14.25 16.97 20.49
C ARG A 310 -15.17 16.09 19.65
N ASP A 311 -16.46 16.40 19.73
CA ASP A 311 -17.51 15.63 19.06
C ASP A 311 -17.52 15.91 17.57
N LEU A 312 -17.21 17.14 17.15
CA LEU A 312 -17.13 17.51 15.74
C LEU A 312 -16.15 16.59 15.00
N ILE A 313 -14.91 16.51 15.47
CA ILE A 313 -13.87 15.68 14.83
C ILE A 313 -14.24 14.20 14.90
N SER A 314 -14.65 13.72 16.07
CA SER A 314 -14.93 12.30 16.28
C SER A 314 -16.12 11.83 15.42
N LYS A 315 -17.21 12.60 15.41
CA LYS A 315 -18.42 12.28 14.63
C LYS A 315 -18.17 12.37 13.13
N SER A 316 -17.41 13.37 12.65
CA SER A 316 -17.09 13.44 11.22
C SER A 316 -16.25 12.25 10.75
N VAL A 317 -15.24 11.84 11.55
CA VAL A 317 -14.43 10.65 11.24
C VAL A 317 -15.28 9.38 11.28
N ASP A 318 -16.11 9.22 12.30
CA ASP A 318 -16.95 8.03 12.48
C ASP A 318 -18.03 7.92 11.40
N LYS A 319 -18.56 9.05 10.93
CA LYS A 319 -19.50 9.10 9.80
C LYS A 319 -18.83 8.70 8.50
N VAL A 320 -17.69 9.28 8.14
CA VAL A 320 -16.94 8.90 6.93
C VAL A 320 -16.51 7.44 6.98
N ARG A 321 -16.14 6.94 8.17
CA ARG A 321 -15.90 5.51 8.39
C ARG A 321 -17.14 4.67 8.10
N GLY A 322 -18.29 5.05 8.67
CA GLY A 322 -19.56 4.38 8.45
C GLY A 322 -19.93 4.34 6.96
N ASP A 323 -19.77 5.46 6.25
CA ASP A 323 -20.08 5.56 4.82
C ASP A 323 -19.18 4.65 3.97
N ILE A 324 -17.89 4.54 4.32
CA ILE A 324 -16.97 3.60 3.66
C ILE A 324 -17.35 2.14 3.96
N GLU A 325 -17.72 1.84 5.21
CA GLU A 325 -18.12 0.49 5.64
C GLU A 325 -19.46 0.07 5.01
N GLU A 326 -20.43 0.98 4.92
CA GLU A 326 -21.72 0.77 4.24
C GLU A 326 -21.52 0.57 2.74
N ALA A 327 -20.77 1.46 2.08
CA ALA A 327 -20.46 1.32 0.65
C ALA A 327 -19.79 -0.02 0.35
N ARG A 328 -18.88 -0.47 1.22
CA ARG A 328 -18.24 -1.79 1.12
C ARG A 328 -19.24 -2.93 1.31
N ALA A 329 -20.19 -2.81 2.23
CA ALA A 329 -21.20 -3.85 2.45
C ALA A 329 -22.09 -4.08 1.22
N VAL A 330 -22.32 -3.04 0.42
CA VAL A 330 -23.11 -3.10 -0.82
C VAL A 330 -22.27 -3.20 -2.11
N ASP A 331 -20.97 -3.47 -1.99
CA ASP A 331 -19.99 -3.57 -3.10
C ASP A 331 -19.96 -2.33 -4.02
N THR A 332 -20.11 -1.15 -3.42
CA THR A 332 -20.01 0.15 -4.10
C THR A 332 -18.79 0.95 -3.64
N GLN A 333 -18.39 1.90 -4.45
CA GLN A 333 -17.21 2.72 -4.22
C GLN A 333 -17.58 4.10 -3.69
N TYR A 334 -17.30 4.39 -2.41
CA TYR A 334 -17.43 5.74 -1.85
C TYR A 334 -16.23 6.63 -2.17
N LEU A 335 -15.00 6.11 -2.06
CA LEU A 335 -13.76 6.83 -2.43
C LEU A 335 -12.90 5.97 -3.39
N ILE A 336 -12.08 6.62 -4.24
CA ILE A 336 -11.36 5.96 -5.35
C ILE A 336 -10.39 4.88 -4.84
N ARG A 337 -9.87 5.00 -3.62
CA ARG A 337 -8.95 3.98 -3.05
C ARG A 337 -9.48 3.21 -1.84
N SER A 338 -10.66 3.53 -1.31
CA SER A 338 -11.18 2.93 -0.06
C SER A 338 -11.66 1.47 -0.18
N LEU A 339 -11.75 0.93 -1.39
CA LEU A 339 -12.15 -0.46 -1.66
C LEU A 339 -11.11 -1.52 -1.27
N THR A 340 -9.84 -1.16 -1.04
CA THR A 340 -8.76 -2.16 -1.00
C THR A 340 -8.14 -2.42 0.38
N ARG A 341 -8.38 -1.56 1.39
CA ARG A 341 -7.70 -1.69 2.70
C ARG A 341 -8.55 -1.14 3.85
N ASN A 342 -8.45 -1.78 5.02
CA ASN A 342 -8.89 -1.17 6.28
C ASN A 342 -7.97 0.02 6.60
N LEU A 343 -8.56 1.22 6.64
CA LEU A 343 -7.84 2.44 7.00
C LEU A 343 -7.54 2.44 8.50
N PRO A 344 -6.36 2.94 8.93
CA PRO A 344 -6.03 3.08 10.35
C PRO A 344 -6.79 4.27 10.95
N TRP A 345 -8.07 4.09 11.27
CA TRP A 345 -8.97 5.18 11.70
C TRP A 345 -8.49 5.97 12.92
N GLY A 346 -7.76 5.33 13.85
CA GLY A 346 -7.11 6.04 14.95
C GLY A 346 -6.06 7.06 14.47
N ALA A 347 -5.26 6.70 13.47
CA ALA A 347 -4.27 7.59 12.87
C ALA A 347 -4.93 8.68 12.01
N VAL A 348 -6.03 8.36 11.32
CA VAL A 348 -6.83 9.35 10.56
C VAL A 348 -7.40 10.41 11.52
N ARG A 349 -8.00 9.99 12.64
CA ARG A 349 -8.52 10.90 13.66
C ARG A 349 -7.40 11.77 14.23
N GLY A 350 -6.27 11.15 14.62
CA GLY A 350 -5.10 11.87 15.12
C GLY A 350 -4.55 12.90 14.14
N PHE A 351 -4.53 12.57 12.85
CA PHE A 351 -4.11 13.48 11.78
C PHE A 351 -5.01 14.74 11.69
N ILE A 352 -6.33 14.56 11.65
CA ILE A 352 -7.26 15.70 11.60
C ILE A 352 -7.16 16.55 12.87
N THR A 353 -7.11 15.90 14.04
CA THR A 353 -6.90 16.61 15.32
C THR A 353 -5.61 17.42 15.31
N LEU A 354 -4.51 16.86 14.78
CA LEU A 354 -3.23 17.55 14.70
C LEU A 354 -3.32 18.81 13.83
N LEU A 355 -3.93 18.71 12.64
CA LEU A 355 -4.14 19.87 11.77
C LEU A 355 -4.96 20.97 12.46
N MET A 356 -6.09 20.61 13.06
CA MET A 356 -6.96 21.55 13.76
C MET A 356 -6.36 22.09 15.07
N THR A 357 -5.34 21.43 15.61
CA THR A 357 -4.57 21.94 16.76
C THR A 357 -3.56 23.01 16.33
N ARG A 358 -2.97 22.85 15.14
CA ARG A 358 -1.96 23.79 14.60
C ARG A 358 -2.59 25.06 14.04
N GLN A 359 -3.82 24.97 13.54
CA GLN A 359 -4.52 26.09 12.92
C GLN A 359 -5.75 26.46 13.74
N ALA A 360 -5.85 27.73 14.14
CA ALA A 360 -7.04 28.26 14.78
C ALA A 360 -8.14 28.49 13.72
N VAL A 361 -9.10 27.57 13.66
CA VAL A 361 -10.15 27.54 12.62
C VAL A 361 -11.56 27.37 13.17
N LEU A 362 -11.70 27.14 14.47
CA LEU A 362 -12.98 26.89 15.14
C LEU A 362 -13.50 28.18 15.74
N ASN A 363 -14.65 28.66 15.28
CA ASN A 363 -15.29 29.84 15.86
C ASN A 363 -16.20 29.42 17.02
N THR A 364 -15.90 29.95 18.20
CA THR A 364 -16.60 29.69 19.46
C THR A 364 -17.03 31.01 20.10
N ASP A 365 -17.75 30.97 21.22
CA ASP A 365 -18.11 32.18 21.96
C ASP A 365 -16.89 32.99 22.44
N ASP A 366 -15.74 32.34 22.62
CA ASP A 366 -14.47 32.97 23.01
C ASP A 366 -13.64 33.45 21.81
N GLY A 367 -14.21 33.40 20.61
CA GLY A 367 -13.53 33.72 19.35
C GLY A 367 -12.96 32.49 18.64
N VAL A 368 -11.98 32.73 17.77
CA VAL A 368 -11.39 31.70 16.91
C VAL A 368 -10.31 30.94 17.69
N VAL A 369 -10.50 29.64 17.85
CA VAL A 369 -9.64 28.78 18.67
C VAL A 369 -9.14 27.56 17.90
N PRO A 370 -7.96 27.01 18.27
CA PRO A 370 -7.52 25.70 17.81
C PRO A 370 -8.14 24.56 18.63
N ALA A 371 -8.11 23.33 18.10
CA ALA A 371 -8.61 22.11 18.73
C ALA A 371 -7.69 21.57 19.85
N MET A 372 -7.22 22.46 20.74
CA MET A 372 -6.41 22.11 21.90
C MET A 372 -7.27 21.49 23.01
N TRP A 373 -6.62 20.76 23.93
CA TRP A 373 -7.25 20.13 25.10
C TRP A 373 -8.13 21.10 25.91
N THR A 374 -7.69 22.34 26.06
CA THR A 374 -8.40 23.42 26.77
C THR A 374 -9.65 23.91 26.06
N ASN A 375 -9.83 23.57 24.77
CA ASN A 375 -10.95 24.02 23.94
C ASN A 375 -11.89 22.87 23.54
N LEU A 376 -11.63 21.63 23.95
CA LEU A 376 -12.37 20.45 23.47
C LEU A 376 -13.87 20.46 23.81
N ASP A 377 -14.22 21.10 24.93
CA ASP A 377 -15.60 21.17 25.43
C ASP A 377 -16.32 22.43 24.97
N LYS A 378 -15.64 23.32 24.25
CA LYS A 378 -16.26 24.53 23.67
C LYS A 378 -17.19 24.14 22.54
N ILE A 379 -18.29 24.88 22.44
CA ILE A 379 -19.28 24.71 21.39
C ILE A 379 -18.82 25.43 20.13
N VAL A 380 -18.85 24.71 19.01
CA VAL A 380 -18.48 25.25 17.70
C VAL A 380 -19.72 25.93 17.10
N LEU A 381 -19.59 27.22 16.83
CA LEU A 381 -20.62 28.01 16.16
C LEU A 381 -20.51 27.83 14.65
N LYS A 382 -19.29 27.98 14.12
CA LYS A 382 -18.95 27.86 12.69
C LYS A 382 -17.46 27.60 12.50
N MET A 383 -17.06 27.25 11.27
CA MET A 383 -15.67 27.31 10.84
C MET A 383 -15.32 28.71 10.32
N GLU A 384 -14.03 29.05 10.35
CA GLU A 384 -13.51 30.18 9.58
C GLU A 384 -13.71 29.94 8.07
N ALA A 385 -13.94 31.00 7.30
CA ALA A 385 -14.34 30.87 5.88
C ALA A 385 -13.30 30.15 5.01
N ASP A 386 -12.02 30.33 5.33
CA ASP A 386 -10.86 29.77 4.62
C ASP A 386 -10.25 28.57 5.35
N TRP A 387 -10.98 27.94 6.27
CA TRP A 387 -10.42 26.93 7.17
C TRP A 387 -9.74 25.75 6.45
N ARG A 388 -10.34 25.22 5.37
CA ARG A 388 -9.76 24.12 4.60
C ARG A 388 -8.41 24.50 4.01
N VAL A 389 -8.32 25.70 3.44
CA VAL A 389 -7.09 26.27 2.87
C VAL A 389 -6.03 26.41 3.95
N ARG A 390 -6.38 26.86 5.16
CA ARG A 390 -5.44 26.95 6.29
C ARG A 390 -4.85 25.61 6.68
N LEU A 391 -5.70 24.58 6.81
CA LEU A 391 -5.24 23.24 7.17
C LEU A 391 -4.33 22.63 6.10
N ASP A 392 -4.66 22.82 4.83
CA ASP A 392 -3.86 22.26 3.73
C ASP A 392 -2.58 23.07 3.48
N ALA A 393 -2.60 24.37 3.72
CA ALA A 393 -1.43 25.24 3.72
C ALA A 393 -0.42 24.87 4.83
N ASP A 394 -0.87 24.33 5.97
CA ASP A 394 0.00 23.78 7.03
C ASP A 394 0.87 22.63 6.49
N LEU A 395 0.32 21.81 5.59
CA LEU A 395 1.06 20.70 4.98
C LEU A 395 2.14 21.19 4.01
N ILE A 396 1.84 22.24 3.24
CA ILE A 396 2.82 22.89 2.35
C ILE A 396 3.93 23.52 3.18
N THR A 397 3.56 24.26 4.23
CA THR A 397 4.50 24.84 5.20
C THR A 397 5.44 23.76 5.73
N PHE A 398 4.91 22.64 6.19
CA PHE A 398 5.70 21.54 6.72
C PHE A 398 6.70 20.96 5.70
N LEU A 399 6.31 20.91 4.42
CA LEU A 399 7.20 20.47 3.34
C LEU A 399 8.32 21.48 3.09
N VAL A 400 8.02 22.79 3.10
CA VAL A 400 9.03 23.86 3.01
C VAL A 400 10.02 23.76 4.18
N ASP A 401 9.51 23.65 5.41
CA ASP A 401 10.33 23.51 6.61
C ASP A 401 11.17 22.22 6.61
N SER A 402 10.71 21.19 5.90
CA SER A 402 11.45 19.95 5.65
C SER A 402 12.52 20.07 4.56
N GLY A 403 12.72 21.26 3.98
CA GLY A 403 13.74 21.54 2.98
C GLY A 403 13.32 21.24 1.54
N PHE A 404 12.04 20.98 1.28
CA PHE A 404 11.58 20.80 -0.10
C PHE A 404 11.48 22.13 -0.83
N LYS A 405 12.08 22.19 -2.02
CA LYS A 405 11.99 23.35 -2.91
C LYS A 405 10.66 23.30 -3.68
N ILE A 406 9.70 24.12 -3.25
CA ILE A 406 8.38 24.26 -3.89
C ILE A 406 8.43 25.45 -4.84
N THR A 407 8.20 25.20 -6.13
CA THR A 407 8.11 26.21 -7.20
C THR A 407 6.86 25.98 -8.04
N THR A 408 6.55 26.91 -8.94
CA THR A 408 5.47 26.76 -9.94
C THR A 408 5.60 25.48 -10.78
N TYR A 409 6.81 24.99 -11.01
CA TYR A 409 7.06 23.75 -11.76
C TYR A 409 6.75 22.48 -10.96
N THR A 410 6.58 22.58 -9.64
CA THR A 410 6.33 21.44 -8.75
C THR A 410 4.86 21.32 -8.31
N GLU A 411 3.99 22.23 -8.78
CA GLU A 411 2.59 22.31 -8.37
C GLU A 411 1.80 21.03 -8.70
N GLU A 412 2.05 20.40 -9.85
CA GLU A 412 1.40 19.14 -10.21
C GLU A 412 1.78 17.99 -9.27
N ASP A 413 3.05 17.89 -8.89
CA ASP A 413 3.53 16.86 -7.97
C ASP A 413 3.04 17.14 -6.54
N LEU A 414 2.98 18.41 -6.14
CA LEU A 414 2.41 18.82 -4.86
C LEU A 414 0.90 18.55 -4.81
N SER A 415 0.19 18.83 -5.90
CA SER A 415 -1.24 18.54 -6.05
C SER A 415 -1.51 17.03 -6.00
N GLY A 416 -0.68 16.23 -6.67
CA GLY A 416 -0.70 14.78 -6.54
C GLY A 416 -0.44 14.30 -5.11
N ALA A 417 0.46 14.96 -4.38
CA ALA A 417 0.77 14.58 -3.00
C ALA A 417 -0.34 14.96 -2.01
N LEU A 418 -0.97 16.12 -2.16
CA LEU A 418 -1.95 16.65 -1.22
C LEU A 418 -3.38 16.23 -1.53
N PHE A 419 -3.75 16.07 -2.80
CA PHE A 419 -5.14 15.84 -3.23
C PHE A 419 -5.33 14.54 -4.01
N ASP A 420 -4.27 13.74 -4.17
CA ASP A 420 -4.25 12.53 -5.02
C ASP A 420 -4.70 12.77 -6.47
N ASN A 421 -4.64 14.02 -6.92
CA ASN A 421 -5.04 14.43 -8.26
C ASN A 421 -4.16 15.58 -8.74
N ARG A 422 -3.28 15.30 -9.71
CA ARG A 422 -2.33 16.28 -10.28
C ARG A 422 -3.00 17.45 -11.00
N ARG A 423 -4.32 17.39 -11.24
CA ARG A 423 -5.08 18.47 -11.91
C ARG A 423 -5.66 19.49 -10.93
N MET A 424 -5.58 19.25 -9.61
CA MET A 424 -6.06 20.20 -8.60
C MET A 424 -4.98 21.23 -8.27
N VAL A 425 -4.37 21.80 -9.31
CA VAL A 425 -3.29 22.79 -9.18
C VAL A 425 -3.86 24.09 -8.60
N GLU A 426 -5.09 24.44 -8.94
CA GLU A 426 -5.79 25.62 -8.40
C GLU A 426 -5.87 25.58 -6.87
N ASN A 427 -6.15 24.43 -6.25
CA ASN A 427 -6.15 24.27 -4.80
C ASN A 427 -4.75 24.48 -4.18
N VAL A 428 -3.69 24.03 -4.86
CA VAL A 428 -2.31 24.28 -4.44
C VAL A 428 -2.00 25.78 -4.51
N GLN A 429 -2.37 26.43 -5.61
CA GLN A 429 -2.17 27.87 -5.82
C GLN A 429 -2.94 28.70 -4.80
N GLU A 430 -4.14 28.28 -4.42
CA GLU A 430 -4.92 28.91 -3.36
C GLU A 430 -4.20 28.82 -2.01
N CYS A 431 -3.66 27.65 -1.66
CA CYS A 431 -2.88 27.47 -0.43
C CYS A 431 -1.59 28.31 -0.44
N ILE A 432 -0.85 28.34 -1.55
CA ILE A 432 0.36 29.17 -1.71
C ILE A 432 0.00 30.66 -1.58
N SER A 433 -1.06 31.09 -2.25
CA SER A 433 -1.55 32.47 -2.18
C SER A 433 -2.00 32.85 -0.77
N PHE A 434 -2.61 31.91 -0.02
CA PHE A 434 -2.91 32.10 1.39
C PHE A 434 -1.64 32.27 2.22
N LEU A 435 -0.63 31.42 2.04
CA LEU A 435 0.64 31.49 2.78
C LEU A 435 1.38 32.81 2.56
N ILE A 436 1.39 33.31 1.33
CA ILE A 436 2.02 34.59 0.98
C ILE A 436 1.23 35.76 1.56
N ARG A 437 -0.10 35.81 1.37
CA ARG A 437 -0.94 36.89 1.89
C ARG A 437 -0.95 36.96 3.43
N SER A 438 -0.83 35.81 4.08
CA SER A 438 -0.77 35.72 5.54
C SER A 438 0.64 35.96 6.10
N GLU A 439 1.61 36.31 5.23
CA GLU A 439 3.01 36.54 5.57
C GLU A 439 3.69 35.35 6.26
N ILE A 440 3.18 34.14 6.03
CA ILE A 440 3.74 32.90 6.59
C ILE A 440 4.93 32.46 5.74
N CYS A 441 4.80 32.60 4.42
CA CYS A 441 5.84 32.33 3.45
C CYS A 441 6.02 33.53 2.52
N GLU A 442 7.15 33.57 1.82
CA GLU A 442 7.45 34.54 0.78
C GLU A 442 8.02 33.84 -0.46
N MET A 443 7.98 34.53 -1.59
CA MET A 443 8.61 34.07 -2.83
C MET A 443 10.05 34.57 -2.87
N ALA A 444 11.00 33.65 -2.91
CA ALA A 444 12.41 33.97 -3.08
C ALA A 444 12.75 34.33 -4.53
N ASP A 445 13.93 34.92 -4.74
CA ASP A 445 14.42 35.34 -6.06
C ASP A 445 14.51 34.20 -7.07
N ASP A 446 14.66 32.96 -6.61
CA ASP A 446 14.69 31.75 -7.43
C ASP A 446 13.30 31.15 -7.70
N TYR A 447 12.24 31.93 -7.41
CA TYR A 447 10.84 31.56 -7.53
C TYR A 447 10.44 30.35 -6.67
N SER A 448 11.19 30.07 -5.60
CA SER A 448 10.79 29.09 -4.59
C SER A 448 9.99 29.73 -3.46
N LEU A 449 9.03 28.99 -2.94
CA LEU A 449 8.32 29.33 -1.72
C LEU A 449 9.24 29.06 -0.52
N GLN A 450 9.45 30.07 0.31
CA GLN A 450 10.29 29.96 1.50
C GLN A 450 9.52 30.45 2.73
N ARG A 451 9.84 29.88 3.90
CA ARG A 451 9.31 30.37 5.17
C ARG A 451 9.79 31.80 5.37
N LYS A 452 8.87 32.74 5.62
CA LYS A 452 9.25 34.11 5.98
C LYS A 452 10.01 34.01 7.30
N ARG A 453 11.27 34.43 7.32
CA ARG A 453 12.01 34.53 8.57
C ARG A 453 11.42 35.72 9.30
N ASP A 454 10.89 35.50 10.51
CA ASP A 454 10.55 36.62 11.38
C ASP A 454 11.80 37.50 11.46
N ALA A 455 11.65 38.78 11.07
CA ALA A 455 12.66 39.77 11.33
C ALA A 455 12.80 39.83 12.86
N SER A 456 13.81 39.13 13.37
CA SER A 456 14.15 39.07 14.78
C SER A 456 14.18 40.50 15.32
N VAL A 457 13.23 40.79 16.22
CA VAL A 457 13.34 41.85 17.22
C VAL A 457 14.31 41.39 18.30
#